data_AF-A0A5N5N2H7-F1
#
_entry.id   AF-A0A5N5N2H7-F1
#
_cell.length_a   1.000
_cell.length_b   1.000
_cell.length_c   1.000
_cell.angle_alpha   90.00
_cell.angle_beta   90.00
_cell.angle_gamma   90.00
#
_symmetry.space_group_name_H-M   'P 1'
#
loop_
_entity.id
_entity.type
_entity.pdbx_description
1 polymer ?
#
loop_
_entity_poly.entity_id
_entity_poly.type
_entity_poly.pdbx_seq_one_letter_code
_entity_poly.pdbx_strand_id
1 'polypeptide(L)'
;MASILRFRKLCYVEPVKFQFFQPQNFDKKEKTVATEAKTSLENNEKRNKRQPKERSCVNSCCCVIGYMCTTWWLLLVLYHCLPAAFPGFQVPESPGTRLKREGLTALHPVVLVPGIVTGGLELWEGKPCAEGLFRKRLWGGSFTEVLKRPLCLLEHLALHNETGLDPPGIRLRAVSGLVAADYFAPGYFVWAVLIENLAKIGYEGKNMHMAAYDWRLSFQNTEV
;
A
#
# COMPACT_ATOMS: atom_id res chain seq x y z
N MET A 1 -12.55 9.76 -9.81
CA MET A 1 -12.11 8.35 -9.88
C MET A 1 -10.83 8.19 -9.06
N ALA A 2 -10.92 7.65 -7.85
CA ALA A 2 -9.79 7.06 -7.10
C ALA A 2 -10.33 6.58 -5.74
N SER A 3 -10.78 5.34 -5.66
CA SER A 3 -11.14 4.72 -4.38
C SER A 3 -11.14 3.20 -4.48
N ILE A 4 -9.99 2.58 -4.75
CA ILE A 4 -9.83 1.12 -4.58
C ILE A 4 -8.39 0.80 -4.18
N LEU A 5 -8.03 1.10 -2.94
CA LEU A 5 -6.92 0.43 -2.24
C LEU A 5 -7.32 0.22 -0.77
N ARG A 6 -8.38 -0.58 -0.56
CA ARG A 6 -8.56 -1.27 0.72
C ARG A 6 -7.52 -2.38 0.76
N PHE A 7 -6.37 -2.12 1.38
CA PHE A 7 -5.42 -3.16 1.75
C PHE A 7 -6.14 -4.20 2.61
N ARG A 8 -6.34 -5.40 2.04
CA ARG A 8 -6.75 -6.60 2.78
C ARG A 8 -5.71 -6.85 3.88
N LYS A 9 -6.18 -7.02 5.12
CA LYS A 9 -5.38 -7.54 6.23
C LYS A 9 -4.62 -8.78 5.75
N LEU A 10 -3.29 -8.75 5.86
CA LEU A 10 -2.43 -9.90 5.67
C LEU A 10 -2.96 -11.05 6.52
N CYS A 11 -3.36 -12.14 5.86
CA CYS A 11 -3.68 -13.39 6.53
C CYS A 11 -2.42 -13.87 7.25
N TYR A 12 -2.41 -13.76 8.58
CA TYR A 12 -1.43 -14.46 9.39
C TYR A 12 -1.79 -15.95 9.30
N VAL A 13 -1.03 -16.70 8.51
CA VAL A 13 -1.11 -18.16 8.46
C VAL A 13 -0.09 -18.66 9.50
N GLU A 14 -0.55 -19.36 10.53
CA GLU A 14 0.36 -20.08 11.42
C GLU A 14 1.08 -21.19 10.63
N PRO A 15 2.42 -21.28 10.69
CA PRO A 15 3.15 -22.30 9.96
C PRO A 15 3.01 -23.66 10.66
N VAL A 16 2.45 -24.64 9.96
CA VAL A 16 2.57 -26.06 10.33
C VAL A 16 3.99 -26.51 9.99
N LYS A 17 4.68 -27.09 10.98
CA LYS A 17 6.05 -27.64 10.85
C LYS A 17 6.13 -28.63 9.69
N PHE A 18 7.08 -28.42 8.77
CA PHE A 18 7.45 -29.43 7.77
C PHE A 18 8.95 -29.69 7.78
N GLN A 19 9.29 -30.98 7.73
CA GLN A 19 10.62 -31.56 7.89
C GLN A 19 11.46 -31.35 6.62
N PHE A 20 12.74 -31.09 6.83
CA PHE A 20 13.76 -30.76 5.86
C PHE A 20 14.17 -31.99 5.03
N PHE A 21 14.16 -31.91 3.70
CA PHE A 21 14.87 -32.86 2.82
C PHE A 21 15.58 -32.10 1.69
N GLN A 22 16.86 -32.46 1.48
CA GLN A 22 17.86 -31.79 0.64
C GLN A 22 17.68 -31.97 -0.87
N PRO A 23 18.29 -31.09 -1.71
CA PRO A 23 18.20 -31.14 -3.17
C PRO A 23 19.27 -32.05 -3.81
N GLN A 24 18.92 -32.72 -4.91
CA GLN A 24 19.87 -33.35 -5.83
C GLN A 24 19.80 -32.70 -7.22
N ASN A 25 20.99 -32.40 -7.76
CA ASN A 25 21.29 -31.97 -9.14
C ASN A 25 21.14 -33.13 -10.13
N PHE A 26 20.82 -32.87 -11.40
CA PHE A 26 21.30 -33.70 -12.53
C PHE A 26 21.34 -32.96 -13.88
N ASP A 27 22.30 -33.39 -14.71
CA ASP A 27 23.04 -32.71 -15.77
C ASP A 27 22.41 -32.49 -17.16
N LYS A 28 23.11 -31.62 -17.92
CA LYS A 28 23.06 -31.38 -19.39
C LYS A 28 23.33 -32.63 -20.24
N LYS A 29 22.78 -32.66 -21.46
CA LYS A 29 23.47 -33.23 -22.63
C LYS A 29 23.07 -32.57 -23.96
N GLU A 30 24.12 -32.33 -24.73
CA GLU A 30 24.25 -31.73 -26.06
C GLU A 30 24.07 -32.79 -27.17
N LYS A 31 23.67 -32.37 -28.38
CA LYS A 31 24.12 -33.00 -29.64
C LYS A 31 23.95 -32.08 -30.84
N THR A 32 25.00 -32.10 -31.65
CA THR A 32 25.40 -31.22 -32.75
C THR A 32 25.07 -31.86 -34.12
N VAL A 33 25.09 -31.05 -35.19
CA VAL A 33 25.79 -31.26 -36.48
C VAL A 33 24.97 -30.77 -37.71
N ALA A 34 25.51 -29.70 -38.32
CA ALA A 34 25.73 -29.36 -39.75
C ALA A 34 24.81 -29.98 -40.84
N THR A 35 24.46 -29.30 -41.93
CA THR A 35 25.40 -28.78 -42.95
C THR A 35 24.68 -27.83 -43.93
N GLU A 36 25.46 -26.87 -44.45
CA GLU A 36 25.15 -25.84 -45.45
C GLU A 36 24.93 -26.41 -46.87
N ALA A 37 24.20 -25.68 -47.73
CA ALA A 37 24.65 -25.27 -49.08
C ALA A 37 23.53 -24.57 -49.88
N LYS A 38 23.89 -23.47 -50.55
CA LYS A 38 23.04 -22.54 -51.32
C LYS A 38 22.95 -22.90 -52.81
N THR A 39 21.89 -22.39 -53.46
CA THR A 39 21.77 -21.93 -54.88
C THR A 39 21.91 -23.00 -55.99
N SER A 40 21.20 -23.01 -57.13
CA SER A 40 20.53 -21.97 -57.94
C SER A 40 19.83 -22.61 -59.16
N LEU A 41 18.77 -21.97 -59.68
CA LEU A 41 18.20 -22.02 -61.06
C LEU A 41 17.54 -23.36 -61.47
N GLU A 42 16.38 -23.45 -62.12
CA GLU A 42 15.91 -22.71 -63.31
C GLU A 42 14.39 -22.90 -63.54
N ASN A 43 13.86 -22.07 -64.45
CA ASN A 43 12.47 -21.78 -64.78
C ASN A 43 11.60 -22.96 -65.28
N ASN A 44 10.27 -22.89 -65.02
CA ASN A 44 9.27 -22.71 -66.09
C ASN A 44 7.84 -22.52 -65.59
N GLU A 45 7.15 -21.58 -66.24
CA GLU A 45 5.76 -21.16 -66.01
C GLU A 45 4.73 -22.30 -66.10
N LYS A 46 3.67 -22.23 -65.27
CA LYS A 46 2.26 -22.32 -65.70
C LYS A 46 1.26 -22.04 -64.55
N ARG A 47 0.73 -20.81 -64.58
CA ARG A 47 -0.69 -20.40 -64.49
C ARG A 47 -1.66 -21.12 -63.49
N ASN A 48 -2.24 -20.27 -62.62
CA ASN A 48 -3.55 -20.34 -61.93
C ASN A 48 -3.70 -21.16 -60.63
N LYS A 49 -3.68 -20.46 -59.49
CA LYS A 49 -4.86 -20.21 -58.62
C LYS A 49 -4.46 -19.27 -57.46
N ARG A 50 -5.03 -18.06 -57.42
CA ARG A 50 -4.89 -17.13 -56.29
C ARG A 50 -5.52 -17.76 -55.04
N GLN A 51 -4.72 -18.03 -54.01
CA GLN A 51 -5.22 -18.21 -52.65
C GLN A 51 -5.06 -16.89 -51.88
N PRO A 52 -6.07 -16.44 -51.11
CA PRO A 52 -5.85 -15.41 -50.11
C PRO A 52 -5.48 -16.09 -48.79
N LYS A 53 -4.18 -16.11 -48.45
CA LYS A 53 -3.68 -16.73 -47.21
C LYS A 53 -3.11 -15.71 -46.19
N GLU A 54 -3.51 -14.45 -46.30
CA GLU A 54 -3.08 -13.37 -45.37
C GLU A 54 -4.17 -12.89 -44.40
N ARG A 55 -5.43 -13.35 -44.53
CA ARG A 55 -6.52 -12.99 -43.59
C ARG A 55 -6.67 -13.93 -42.38
N SER A 56 -5.97 -15.06 -42.32
CA SER A 56 -6.17 -16.02 -41.21
C SER A 56 -5.38 -15.67 -39.95
N CYS A 57 -4.18 -15.10 -40.09
CA CYS A 57 -3.33 -14.78 -38.93
C CYS A 57 -3.83 -13.55 -38.15
N VAL A 58 -4.35 -12.54 -38.85
CA VAL A 58 -4.94 -11.34 -38.23
C VAL A 58 -6.22 -11.69 -37.48
N ASN A 59 -7.08 -12.56 -38.04
CA ASN A 59 -8.24 -13.08 -37.32
C ASN A 59 -7.85 -13.93 -36.10
N SER A 60 -6.77 -14.73 -36.18
CA SER A 60 -6.27 -15.52 -35.05
C SER A 60 -5.74 -14.63 -33.92
N CYS A 61 -4.89 -13.65 -34.22
CA CYS A 61 -4.31 -12.74 -33.23
C CYS A 61 -5.37 -11.88 -32.53
N CYS A 62 -6.37 -11.36 -33.26
CA CYS A 62 -7.47 -10.61 -32.67
C CYS A 62 -8.35 -11.49 -31.77
N CYS A 63 -8.58 -12.76 -32.13
CA CYS A 63 -9.29 -13.71 -31.28
C CYS A 63 -8.52 -14.05 -30.00
N VAL A 64 -7.18 -14.20 -30.06
CA VAL A 64 -6.34 -14.47 -28.88
C VAL A 64 -6.33 -13.27 -27.93
N ILE A 65 -6.18 -12.05 -28.45
CA ILE A 65 -6.22 -10.82 -27.63
C ILE A 65 -7.61 -10.66 -27.02
N GLY A 66 -8.67 -10.88 -27.80
CA GLY A 66 -10.05 -10.86 -27.31
C GLY A 66 -10.27 -11.88 -26.19
N TYR A 67 -9.75 -13.10 -26.33
CA TYR A 67 -9.84 -14.14 -25.31
C TYR A 67 -9.04 -13.80 -24.05
N MET A 68 -7.83 -13.24 -24.18
CA MET A 68 -7.05 -12.77 -23.04
C MET A 68 -7.75 -11.63 -22.30
N CYS A 69 -8.35 -10.68 -23.02
CA CYS A 69 -9.12 -9.62 -22.40
C CYS A 69 -10.39 -10.15 -21.71
N THR A 70 -11.18 -11.01 -22.37
CA THR A 70 -12.40 -11.54 -21.77
C THR A 70 -12.13 -12.48 -20.60
N THR A 71 -11.08 -13.29 -20.66
CA THR A 71 -10.65 -14.13 -19.52
C THR A 71 -10.13 -13.28 -18.37
N TRP A 72 -9.33 -12.25 -18.63
CA TRP A 72 -8.89 -11.33 -17.58
C TRP A 72 -10.07 -10.58 -16.95
N TRP A 73 -10.98 -10.06 -17.76
CA TRP A 73 -12.22 -9.42 -17.28
C TRP A 73 -13.11 -10.40 -16.51
N LEU A 74 -13.26 -11.63 -16.99
CA LEU A 74 -14.01 -12.69 -16.31
C LEU A 74 -13.34 -13.03 -14.97
N LEU A 75 -12.03 -13.20 -14.92
CA LEU A 75 -11.28 -13.46 -13.68
C LEU A 75 -11.39 -12.29 -12.70
N LEU A 76 -11.36 -11.05 -13.20
CA LEU A 76 -11.51 -9.85 -12.39
C LEU A 76 -12.95 -9.73 -11.86
N VAL A 77 -13.96 -9.99 -12.70
CA VAL A 77 -15.36 -10.07 -12.30
C VAL A 77 -15.56 -11.21 -11.30
N LEU A 78 -15.06 -12.41 -11.55
CA LEU A 78 -15.11 -13.53 -10.62
C LEU A 78 -14.39 -13.19 -9.31
N TYR A 79 -13.24 -12.52 -9.35
CA TYR A 79 -12.53 -12.08 -8.15
C TYR A 79 -13.34 -11.05 -7.32
N HIS A 80 -14.08 -10.16 -7.99
CA HIS A 80 -14.95 -9.18 -7.33
C HIS A 80 -16.33 -9.73 -6.94
N CYS A 81 -16.82 -10.74 -7.66
CA CYS A 81 -18.12 -11.39 -7.45
C CYS A 81 -18.04 -12.62 -6.55
N LEU A 82 -16.87 -13.24 -6.39
CA LEU A 82 -16.65 -14.21 -5.33
C LEU A 82 -16.73 -13.44 -4.01
N PRO A 83 -17.76 -13.69 -3.19
CA PRO A 83 -17.77 -13.16 -1.84
C PRO A 83 -16.51 -13.67 -1.17
N ALA A 84 -15.85 -12.85 -0.36
CA ALA A 84 -14.78 -13.30 0.54
C ALA A 84 -15.27 -14.36 1.57
N ALA A 85 -16.51 -14.81 1.47
CA ALA A 85 -17.09 -15.94 2.17
C ALA A 85 -17.17 -17.15 1.21
N PHE A 86 -16.01 -17.75 0.89
CA PHE A 86 -16.03 -19.17 0.58
C PHE A 86 -16.61 -19.90 1.81
N PRO A 87 -17.57 -20.84 1.65
CA PRO A 87 -18.11 -21.59 2.77
C PRO A 87 -16.97 -22.36 3.45
N GLY A 88 -16.50 -21.86 4.60
CA GLY A 88 -15.35 -22.39 5.34
C GLY A 88 -14.38 -21.34 5.87
N PHE A 89 -14.31 -20.15 5.27
CA PHE A 89 -13.49 -19.04 5.80
C PHE A 89 -14.35 -18.09 6.64
N GLN A 90 -14.46 -18.36 7.94
CA GLN A 90 -14.99 -17.37 8.88
C GLN A 90 -13.94 -16.26 9.08
N VAL A 91 -14.35 -15.01 8.88
CA VAL A 91 -13.50 -13.86 9.23
C VAL A 91 -13.26 -13.90 10.74
N PRO A 92 -12.00 -13.86 11.22
CA PRO A 92 -11.71 -13.84 12.64
C PRO A 92 -12.48 -12.73 13.33
N GLU A 93 -13.18 -13.06 14.41
CA GLU A 93 -13.90 -12.08 15.21
C GLU A 93 -12.91 -11.06 15.78
N SER A 94 -13.19 -9.76 15.59
CA SER A 94 -12.33 -8.71 16.14
C SER A 94 -12.48 -8.63 17.67
N PRO A 95 -11.41 -8.32 18.43
CA PRO A 95 -11.45 -8.22 19.88
C PRO A 95 -12.61 -7.38 20.43
N GLY A 96 -12.90 -6.21 19.84
CA GLY A 96 -13.98 -5.33 20.27
C GLY A 96 -15.37 -5.93 20.12
N THR A 97 -15.60 -6.79 19.11
CA THR A 97 -16.88 -7.51 18.99
C THR A 97 -17.00 -8.57 20.08
N ARG A 98 -15.91 -9.30 20.36
CA ARG A 98 -15.87 -10.29 21.43
C ARG A 98 -16.14 -9.65 22.80
N LEU A 99 -15.43 -8.57 23.13
CA LEU A 99 -15.59 -7.84 24.40
C LEU A 99 -17.00 -7.24 24.54
N LYS A 100 -17.59 -6.74 23.45
CA LYS A 100 -18.98 -6.27 23.46
C LYS A 100 -19.96 -7.40 23.81
N ARG A 101 -19.76 -8.61 23.27
CA ARG A 101 -20.59 -9.80 23.58
C ARG A 101 -20.44 -10.22 25.04
N GLU A 102 -19.25 -10.08 25.60
CA GLU A 102 -18.97 -10.29 27.03
C GLU A 102 -19.58 -9.20 27.93
N GLY A 103 -20.21 -8.17 27.35
CA GLY A 103 -20.91 -7.10 28.09
C GLY A 103 -19.99 -5.96 28.55
N LEU A 104 -18.76 -5.87 28.05
CA LEU A 104 -17.85 -4.78 28.39
C LEU A 104 -18.33 -3.45 27.80
N THR A 105 -18.19 -2.40 28.60
CA THR A 105 -18.52 -1.02 28.24
C THR A 105 -17.40 -0.08 28.66
N ALA A 106 -17.34 1.10 28.05
CA ALA A 106 -16.38 2.14 28.41
C ALA A 106 -16.64 2.65 29.85
N LEU A 107 -15.62 2.58 30.70
CA LEU A 107 -15.67 3.03 32.09
C LEU A 107 -14.80 4.27 32.33
N HIS A 108 -13.52 4.17 31.98
CA HIS A 108 -12.53 5.23 32.21
C HIS A 108 -12.09 5.83 30.88
N PRO A 109 -11.82 7.14 30.81
CA PRO A 109 -11.27 7.75 29.60
C PRO A 109 -9.93 7.13 29.21
N VAL A 110 -9.70 6.97 27.91
CA VAL A 110 -8.45 6.45 27.35
C VAL A 110 -7.65 7.59 26.73
N VAL A 111 -6.38 7.71 27.12
CA VAL A 111 -5.42 8.61 26.49
C VAL A 111 -4.42 7.78 25.69
N LEU A 112 -4.38 7.99 24.38
CA LEU A 112 -3.44 7.37 23.46
C LEU A 112 -2.27 8.32 23.27
N VAL A 113 -1.06 7.84 23.57
CA VAL A 113 0.19 8.57 23.35
C VAL A 113 0.95 7.86 22.22
N PRO A 114 1.05 8.44 21.02
CA PRO A 114 1.75 7.81 19.90
C PRO A 114 3.26 7.75 20.18
N GLY A 115 3.97 6.83 19.53
CA GLY A 115 5.43 6.75 19.62
C GLY A 115 6.14 7.70 18.65
N ILE A 116 7.48 7.67 18.67
CA ILE A 116 8.30 8.42 17.73
C ILE A 116 7.90 8.12 16.28
N VAL A 117 7.90 9.14 15.41
CA VAL A 117 7.61 9.01 13.98
C VAL A 117 6.15 8.65 13.65
N THR A 118 5.32 8.27 14.63
CA THR A 118 3.96 7.76 14.37
C THR A 118 2.84 8.80 14.47
N GLY A 119 3.16 10.02 14.91
CA GLY A 119 2.25 11.16 14.87
C GLY A 119 2.47 12.02 13.63
N GLY A 120 1.39 12.45 12.97
CA GLY A 120 1.47 13.38 11.86
C GLY A 120 1.94 14.78 12.30
N LEU A 121 2.71 15.44 11.44
CA LEU A 121 3.17 16.82 11.63
C LEU A 121 2.64 17.68 10.49
N GLU A 122 2.06 18.83 10.84
CA GLU A 122 1.47 19.79 9.91
C GLU A 122 2.21 21.13 9.89
N LEU A 123 2.26 21.75 8.72
CA LEU A 123 2.97 23.01 8.51
C LEU A 123 2.13 24.21 8.93
N TRP A 124 2.71 25.12 9.70
CA TRP A 124 2.13 26.40 10.07
C TRP A 124 2.85 27.59 9.44
N GLU A 125 4.16 27.47 9.24
CA GLU A 125 5.00 28.47 8.60
C GLU A 125 6.11 27.74 7.86
N GLY A 126 6.44 28.17 6.65
CA GLY A 126 7.45 27.50 5.84
C GLY A 126 8.06 28.41 4.79
N LYS A 127 9.19 27.96 4.25
CA LYS A 127 9.93 28.64 3.18
C LYS A 127 9.17 28.57 1.85
N PRO A 128 9.55 29.36 0.82
CA PRO A 128 8.87 29.37 -0.48
C PRO A 128 8.70 27.99 -1.13
N CYS A 129 9.62 27.04 -0.88
CA CYS A 129 9.48 25.68 -1.40
C CYS A 129 8.28 24.91 -0.82
N ALA A 130 7.69 25.35 0.29
CA ALA A 130 6.50 24.78 0.92
C ALA A 130 5.23 25.63 0.72
N GLU A 131 5.26 26.56 -0.23
CA GLU A 131 4.10 27.39 -0.56
C GLU A 131 2.86 26.55 -0.90
N GLY A 132 1.71 26.94 -0.34
CA GLY A 132 0.44 26.22 -0.48
C GLY A 132 0.30 24.96 0.39
N LEU A 133 1.24 24.71 1.31
CA LEU A 133 1.19 23.58 2.26
C LEU A 133 0.76 23.98 3.68
N PHE A 134 0.28 25.20 3.90
CA PHE A 134 -0.28 25.63 5.18
C PHE A 134 -1.37 24.67 5.67
N ARG A 135 -1.24 24.22 6.93
CA ARG A 135 -2.11 23.26 7.62
C ARG A 135 -2.25 21.90 6.91
N LYS A 136 -1.32 21.57 6.01
CA LYS A 136 -1.19 20.23 5.43
C LYS A 136 -0.14 19.44 6.17
N ARG A 137 -0.35 18.12 6.21
CA ARG A 137 0.60 17.17 6.81
C ARG A 137 1.85 17.07 5.94
N LEU A 138 2.98 17.52 6.46
CA LEU A 138 4.30 17.24 5.87
C LEU A 138 4.79 15.84 6.26
N TRP A 139 4.41 15.37 7.46
CA TRP A 139 4.68 14.02 7.93
C TRP A 139 3.37 13.28 8.22
N GLY A 140 3.25 12.02 7.79
CA GLY A 140 1.99 11.26 7.91
C GLY A 140 0.86 11.78 7.01
N GLY A 141 1.24 12.33 5.84
CA GLY A 141 0.35 12.82 4.79
C GLY A 141 0.39 11.97 3.54
N SER A 142 0.15 12.57 2.37
CA SER A 142 0.31 11.86 1.09
C SER A 142 1.78 11.66 0.76
N PHE A 143 2.19 10.41 0.50
CA PHE A 143 3.54 10.09 0.01
C PHE A 143 3.92 10.88 -1.24
N THR A 144 2.94 11.29 -2.06
CA THR A 144 3.20 12.09 -3.25
C THR A 144 3.85 13.42 -2.94
N GLU A 145 3.50 14.09 -1.84
CA GLU A 145 4.07 15.39 -1.50
C GLU A 145 5.50 15.26 -0.97
N VAL A 146 5.77 14.18 -0.23
CA VAL A 146 7.12 13.82 0.23
C VAL A 146 8.06 13.61 -0.97
N LEU A 147 7.61 12.87 -1.99
CA LEU A 147 8.43 12.54 -3.15
C LEU A 147 8.64 13.72 -4.12
N LYS A 148 7.69 14.67 -4.18
CA LYS A 148 7.80 15.84 -5.06
C LYS A 148 8.91 16.81 -4.63
N ARG A 149 9.14 16.94 -3.31
CA ARG A 149 10.05 17.97 -2.76
C ARG A 149 10.87 17.42 -1.58
N PRO A 150 11.75 16.43 -1.79
CA PRO A 150 12.46 15.75 -0.70
C PRO A 150 13.38 16.68 0.08
N LEU A 151 14.10 17.59 -0.59
CA LEU A 151 14.98 18.55 0.07
C LEU A 151 14.20 19.57 0.90
N CYS A 152 13.05 20.04 0.37
CA CYS A 152 12.18 20.95 1.11
C CYS A 152 11.63 20.27 2.36
N LEU A 153 11.20 19.01 2.26
CA LEU A 153 10.72 18.25 3.40
C LEU A 153 11.82 18.09 4.47
N LEU A 154 13.03 17.71 4.06
CA LEU A 154 14.17 17.54 4.96
C LEU A 154 14.47 18.85 5.70
N GLU A 155 14.51 19.97 4.96
CA GLU A 155 14.74 21.29 5.53
C GLU A 155 13.65 21.70 6.54
N HIS A 156 12.39 21.37 6.27
CA HIS A 156 11.28 21.68 7.18
C HIS A 156 11.23 20.75 8.40
N LEU A 157 11.63 19.48 8.26
CA LEU A 157 11.68 18.54 9.37
C LEU A 157 12.90 18.71 10.27
N ALA A 158 13.97 19.32 9.77
CA ALA A 158 15.18 19.58 10.54
C ALA A 158 14.89 20.51 11.73
N LEU A 159 15.56 20.24 12.85
CA LEU A 159 15.56 21.13 14.02
C LEU A 159 16.80 22.02 14.00
N HIS A 160 16.72 23.14 14.70
CA HIS A 160 17.84 24.04 14.89
C HIS A 160 18.90 23.38 15.79
N ASN A 161 20.15 23.34 15.32
CA ASN A 161 21.23 22.59 15.97
C ASN A 161 21.50 22.99 17.43
N GLU A 162 21.33 24.27 17.77
CA GLU A 162 21.64 24.77 19.11
C GLU A 162 20.43 24.75 20.07
N THR A 163 19.23 25.10 19.58
CA THR A 163 18.04 25.26 20.44
C THR A 163 17.19 23.98 20.49
N GLY A 164 17.30 23.11 19.48
CA GLY A 164 16.44 21.94 19.33
C GLY A 164 14.98 22.29 19.03
N LEU A 165 14.70 23.51 18.56
CA LEU A 165 13.37 23.97 18.13
C LEU A 165 13.31 24.08 16.61
N ASP A 166 12.13 24.44 16.08
CA ASP A 166 11.98 24.72 14.65
C ASP A 166 12.96 25.84 14.21
N PRO A 167 13.61 25.70 13.04
CA PRO A 167 14.46 26.77 12.49
C PRO A 167 13.67 28.06 12.19
N PRO A 168 14.33 29.23 12.16
CA PRO A 168 13.66 30.49 11.81
C PRO A 168 12.91 30.43 10.46
N GLY A 169 11.67 30.93 10.45
CA GLY A 169 10.80 30.92 9.27
C GLY A 169 10.16 29.56 8.94
N ILE A 170 10.29 28.58 9.84
CA ILE A 170 9.64 27.28 9.76
C ILE A 170 8.90 27.03 11.07
N ARG A 171 7.69 26.48 10.96
CA ARG A 171 6.90 26.10 12.13
C ARG A 171 6.08 24.86 11.81
N LEU A 172 6.38 23.79 12.53
CA LEU A 172 5.70 22.51 12.41
C LEU A 172 4.99 22.20 13.73
N ARG A 173 3.78 21.67 13.67
CA ARG A 173 3.04 21.29 14.87
C ARG A 173 2.48 19.89 14.70
N ALA A 174 2.32 19.20 15.83
CA ALA A 174 1.63 17.93 15.86
C ALA A 174 0.19 18.13 15.38
N VAL A 175 -0.27 17.21 14.53
CA VAL A 175 -1.68 17.14 14.17
C VAL A 175 -2.49 16.84 15.43
N SER A 176 -3.60 17.52 15.63
CA SER A 176 -4.47 17.33 16.79
C SER A 176 -5.51 16.23 16.58
N GLY A 177 -5.87 15.53 17.65
CA GLY A 177 -6.99 14.59 17.68
C GLY A 177 -6.64 13.17 17.18
N LEU A 178 -7.64 12.28 17.17
CA LEU A 178 -7.46 10.87 16.81
C LEU A 178 -6.83 10.69 15.41
N VAL A 179 -7.12 11.63 14.51
CA VAL A 179 -6.59 11.65 13.13
C VAL A 179 -5.08 11.79 13.05
N ALA A 180 -4.43 12.20 14.14
CA ALA A 180 -2.98 12.38 14.19
C ALA A 180 -2.20 11.08 14.00
N ALA A 181 -2.77 9.94 14.43
CA ALA A 181 -2.09 8.66 14.43
C ALA A 181 -3.02 7.45 14.15
N ASP A 182 -4.27 7.65 13.73
CA ASP A 182 -5.15 6.54 13.33
C ASP A 182 -4.64 5.87 12.03
N TYR A 183 -4.63 6.63 10.94
CA TYR A 183 -4.14 6.30 9.61
C TYR A 183 -2.99 7.24 9.29
N PHE A 184 -1.76 6.76 9.49
CA PHE A 184 -0.57 7.55 9.25
C PHE A 184 -0.33 7.79 7.76
N ALA A 185 -0.57 6.77 6.93
CA ALA A 185 -0.51 6.89 5.47
C ALA A 185 -1.41 5.85 4.81
N PRO A 186 -1.75 5.97 3.51
CA PRO A 186 -2.50 4.94 2.81
C PRO A 186 -1.87 3.55 2.98
N GLY A 187 -2.61 2.61 3.56
CA GLY A 187 -2.12 1.25 3.84
C GLY A 187 -1.35 1.08 5.15
N TYR A 188 -1.07 2.16 5.89
CA TYR A 188 -0.38 2.12 7.19
C TYR A 188 -1.28 2.64 8.32
N PHE A 189 -1.87 1.69 9.04
CA PHE A 189 -2.76 1.91 10.18
C PHE A 189 -1.99 1.72 11.48
N VAL A 190 -1.70 2.81 12.20
CA VAL A 190 -0.96 2.71 13.47
C VAL A 190 -1.94 2.38 14.59
N TRP A 191 -2.90 3.28 14.84
CA TRP A 191 -3.88 3.12 15.92
C TRP A 191 -5.31 2.83 15.44
N ALA A 192 -5.60 2.93 14.13
CA ALA A 192 -6.96 2.79 13.62
C ALA A 192 -7.65 1.48 14.03
N VAL A 193 -6.93 0.35 14.02
CA VAL A 193 -7.49 -0.95 14.43
C VAL A 193 -7.82 -0.97 15.92
N LEU A 194 -6.99 -0.38 16.78
CA LEU A 194 -7.28 -0.30 18.21
C LEU A 194 -8.48 0.60 18.47
N ILE A 195 -8.48 1.79 17.87
CA ILE A 195 -9.57 2.78 17.95
C ILE A 195 -10.90 2.15 17.51
N GLU A 196 -10.91 1.39 16.41
CA GLU A 196 -12.10 0.68 15.92
C GLU A 196 -12.61 -0.36 16.94
N ASN A 197 -11.71 -1.09 17.59
CA ASN A 197 -12.10 -2.07 18.60
C ASN A 197 -12.64 -1.41 19.88
N LEU A 198 -12.03 -0.30 20.32
CA LEU A 198 -12.51 0.48 21.46
C LEU A 198 -13.89 1.10 21.15
N ALA A 199 -14.11 1.56 19.92
CA ALA A 199 -15.41 2.10 19.50
C ALA A 199 -16.56 1.08 19.64
N LYS A 200 -16.28 -0.21 19.46
CA LYS A 200 -17.30 -1.28 19.63
C LYS A 200 -17.82 -1.42 21.06
N ILE A 201 -17.03 -1.02 22.06
CA ILE A 201 -17.40 -1.07 23.48
C ILE A 201 -17.76 0.31 24.05
N GLY A 202 -18.02 1.31 23.18
CA GLY A 202 -18.57 2.61 23.60
C GLY A 202 -17.54 3.72 23.82
N TYR A 203 -16.29 3.56 23.34
CA TYR A 203 -15.36 4.67 23.26
C TYR A 203 -15.61 5.53 22.03
N GLU A 204 -15.51 6.85 22.18
CA GLU A 204 -15.66 7.84 21.12
C GLU A 204 -14.81 9.08 21.45
N GLY A 205 -14.87 10.13 20.63
CA GLY A 205 -14.01 11.32 20.79
C GLY A 205 -14.14 12.06 22.13
N LYS A 206 -15.21 11.82 22.91
CA LYS A 206 -15.42 12.45 24.22
C LYS A 206 -14.72 11.74 25.39
N ASN A 207 -14.44 10.44 25.26
CA ASN A 207 -13.81 9.61 26.29
C ASN A 207 -12.56 8.87 25.78
N MET A 208 -12.09 9.24 24.59
CA MET A 208 -10.86 8.75 23.98
C MET A 208 -10.11 9.92 23.35
N HIS A 209 -8.90 10.17 23.82
CA HIS A 209 -8.08 11.29 23.39
C HIS A 209 -6.74 10.81 22.82
N MET A 210 -6.28 11.43 21.74
CA MET A 210 -4.93 11.23 21.21
C MET A 210 -4.07 12.42 21.63
N ALA A 211 -3.15 12.18 22.57
CA ALA A 211 -2.16 13.15 23.02
C ALA A 211 -0.97 13.16 22.06
N ALA A 212 -1.22 13.59 20.82
CA ALA A 212 -0.19 13.72 19.81
C ALA A 212 0.78 14.86 20.18
N TYR A 213 2.07 14.62 19.99
CA TYR A 213 3.14 15.56 20.29
C TYR A 213 4.14 15.60 19.14
N ASP A 214 4.96 16.64 19.10
CA ASP A 214 6.07 16.71 18.16
C ASP A 214 7.20 15.82 18.67
N TRP A 215 7.26 14.61 18.12
CA TRP A 215 8.22 13.59 18.49
C TRP A 215 9.67 13.90 18.11
N ARG A 216 9.92 15.01 17.39
CA ARG A 216 11.28 15.49 17.10
C ARG A 216 11.87 16.23 18.29
N LEU A 217 11.03 16.89 19.08
CA LEU A 217 11.47 17.78 20.16
C LEU A 217 11.88 16.98 21.41
N SER A 218 12.80 17.54 22.18
CA SER A 218 13.07 17.07 23.53
C SER A 218 11.86 17.35 24.44
N PHE A 219 11.76 16.59 25.53
CA PHE A 219 10.64 16.73 26.47
C PHE A 219 10.47 18.17 26.99
N GLN A 220 11.57 18.83 27.37
CA GLN A 220 11.54 20.21 27.84
C GLN A 220 11.03 21.19 26.77
N ASN A 221 11.36 20.94 25.50
CA ASN A 221 10.93 21.80 24.39
C ASN A 221 9.47 21.56 23.99
N THR A 222 8.81 20.50 24.48
CA THR A 222 7.38 20.26 24.22
C THR A 222 6.45 21.07 25.12
N GLU A 223 6.97 21.68 26.19
CA GLU A 223 6.20 22.46 27.16
C GLU A 223 6.14 23.96 26.83
N VAL A 224 6.90 24.42 25.82
CA VAL A 224 7.05 25.83 25.40
C VAL A 224 6.13 26.16 24.22
#